data_AF-A0A353FKM5-F1
#
_entry.id   AF-A0A353FKM5-F1
#
_cell.length_a   1.000
_cell.length_b   1.000
_cell.length_c   1.000
_cell.angle_alpha   90.00
_cell.angle_beta   90.00
_cell.angle_gamma   90.00
#
_symmetry.space_group_name_H-M   'P 1'
#
loop_
_entity.id
_entity.type
_entity.pdbx_description
1 polymer ?
#
loop_
_entity_poly.entity_id
_entity_poly.type
_entity_poly.pdbx_seq_one_letter_code
_entity_poly.pdbx_strand_id
1 'polypeptide(L)'
;MDHNPKALEGILEFCDQLRTLTEKRSSKHATESKTLEESRAKELRTKALEDLPSFGSSNGVENLEILELLVLALLFHRRTIGSMESLRGGEIVGLVHSAGLPRTKTIEALGKSAGLRKNRWISSGTVSSGLDPLEQVFAATPKGLALFLPPNPSVDEAEPEPGPYANEEAFLWDLYRWRNLCLQRAEALFDAAGENSELSNRGARADKAARDAWLRSRKRLGLTPGAREFAIERFRRKYRLGEDDLLVVLHLLFSELIEVEPFLPALECLRVVTSTRNELIRRRHSLSEGSRLRESDIVMVRNHDYGKDRAVLFGLSDWATEQILAGVDGPPRLRQGELDEFLSSEG
;
A
#
# COMPACT_ATOMS: atom_id res chain seq x y z
N MET A 1 -4.22 -18.39 12.45
CA MET A 1 -3.90 -19.17 11.23
C MET A 1 -2.47 -18.84 10.90
N ASP A 2 -1.59 -19.84 10.94
CA ASP A 2 -0.15 -19.62 10.89
C ASP A 2 0.25 -19.30 9.44
N HIS A 3 0.74 -18.09 9.23
CA HIS A 3 1.52 -17.78 8.03
C HIS A 3 2.73 -18.69 8.02
N ASN A 4 3.06 -19.30 6.88
CA ASN A 4 4.29 -20.05 6.73
C ASN A 4 5.39 -19.09 6.22
N PRO A 5 6.22 -18.49 7.10
CA PRO A 5 7.22 -17.49 6.70
C PRO A 5 8.21 -18.04 5.67
N LYS A 6 8.51 -19.35 5.74
CA LYS A 6 9.42 -20.04 4.81
C LYS A 6 8.89 -20.08 3.38
N ALA A 7 7.56 -20.15 3.21
CA ALA A 7 6.94 -20.15 1.89
C ALA A 7 7.03 -18.76 1.23
N LEU A 8 6.84 -17.68 2.01
CA LEU A 8 6.99 -16.31 1.49
C LEU A 8 8.44 -16.02 1.10
N GLU A 9 9.40 -16.41 1.93
CA GLU A 9 10.83 -16.28 1.65
C GLU A 9 11.22 -16.98 0.35
N GLY A 10 10.76 -18.22 0.14
CA GLY A 10 10.99 -18.95 -1.10
C GLY A 10 10.39 -18.27 -2.34
N ILE A 11 9.22 -17.62 -2.20
CA ILE A 11 8.59 -16.85 -3.28
C ILE A 11 9.41 -15.59 -3.61
N LEU A 12 9.90 -14.87 -2.59
CA LEU A 12 10.72 -13.68 -2.79
C LEU A 12 12.08 -14.02 -3.42
N GLU A 13 12.75 -15.08 -2.95
CA GLU A 13 14.01 -15.57 -3.54
C GLU A 13 13.80 -15.96 -5.01
N PHE A 14 12.64 -16.57 -5.32
CA PHE A 14 12.29 -16.89 -6.70
C PHE A 14 12.09 -15.63 -7.57
N CYS A 15 11.43 -14.59 -7.05
CA CYS A 15 11.29 -13.31 -7.75
C CYS A 15 12.65 -12.65 -8.05
N ASP A 16 13.59 -12.67 -7.10
CA ASP A 16 14.95 -12.16 -7.29
C ASP A 16 15.72 -12.91 -8.39
N GLN A 17 15.57 -14.23 -8.44
CA GLN A 17 16.20 -15.04 -9.48
C GLN A 17 15.62 -14.79 -10.87
N LEU A 18 14.30 -14.64 -10.98
CA LEU A 18 13.66 -14.29 -12.26
C LEU A 18 14.19 -12.97 -12.80
N ARG A 19 14.38 -11.98 -11.93
CA ARG A 19 14.95 -10.69 -12.29
C ARG A 19 16.39 -10.85 -12.79
N THR A 20 17.23 -11.55 -12.02
CA THR A 20 18.64 -11.80 -12.34
C THR A 20 18.79 -12.50 -13.70
N LEU A 21 17.94 -13.50 -13.99
CA LEU A 21 17.92 -14.20 -15.28
C LEU A 21 17.51 -13.28 -16.44
N THR A 22 16.58 -12.36 -16.21
CA THR A 22 16.09 -11.43 -17.24
C THR A 22 17.13 -10.33 -17.54
N GLU A 23 17.81 -9.83 -16.52
CA GLU A 23 18.93 -8.87 -16.65
C GLU A 23 20.12 -9.52 -17.37
N LYS A 24 20.52 -10.75 -17.00
CA LYS A 24 21.60 -11.49 -17.66
C LYS A 24 21.30 -11.87 -19.12
N ARG A 25 20.04 -12.16 -19.47
CA ARG A 25 19.64 -12.41 -20.87
C ARG A 25 19.70 -11.16 -21.75
N SER A 26 19.61 -9.98 -21.14
CA SER A 26 19.71 -8.69 -21.82
C SER A 26 21.17 -8.25 -22.01
N SER A 27 22.09 -8.75 -21.17
CA SER A 27 23.54 -8.61 -21.32
C SER A 27 24.10 -9.62 -22.34
N LYS A 28 24.80 -9.15 -23.37
CA LYS A 28 25.38 -9.98 -24.45
C LYS A 28 26.53 -10.91 -24.03
N HIS A 29 26.88 -10.99 -22.75
CA HIS A 29 28.02 -11.78 -22.27
C HIS A 29 27.64 -12.64 -21.06
N ALA A 30 27.46 -13.95 -21.26
CA ALA A 30 27.77 -15.03 -20.31
C ALA A 30 27.23 -16.38 -20.85
N THR A 31 28.11 -17.22 -21.39
CA THR A 31 27.73 -18.51 -22.00
C THR A 31 27.99 -19.70 -21.08
N GLU A 32 28.79 -19.55 -20.01
CA GLU A 32 29.24 -20.68 -19.18
C GLU A 32 28.59 -20.78 -17.79
N SER A 33 28.00 -19.70 -17.24
CA SER A 33 27.26 -19.72 -15.95
C SER A 33 25.78 -20.12 -16.09
N LYS A 34 25.31 -20.42 -17.32
CA LYS A 34 23.88 -20.63 -17.62
C LYS A 34 23.31 -21.93 -17.07
N THR A 35 24.06 -23.04 -17.11
CA THR A 35 23.51 -24.37 -16.84
C THR A 35 23.29 -24.65 -15.35
N LEU A 36 24.18 -24.17 -14.48
CA LEU A 36 24.05 -24.33 -13.02
C LEU A 36 22.93 -23.43 -12.46
N GLU A 37 22.86 -22.18 -12.94
CA GLU A 37 21.82 -21.22 -12.55
C GLU A 37 20.44 -21.62 -13.09
N GLU A 38 20.35 -22.15 -14.31
CA GLU A 38 19.09 -22.67 -14.87
C GLU A 38 18.58 -23.90 -14.11
N SER A 39 19.49 -24.74 -13.59
CA SER A 39 19.12 -25.90 -12.77
C SER A 39 18.62 -25.48 -11.38
N ARG A 40 19.31 -24.55 -10.72
CA ARG A 40 18.89 -23.96 -9.43
C ARG A 40 17.57 -23.20 -9.56
N ALA A 41 17.40 -22.42 -10.63
CA ALA A 41 16.14 -21.73 -10.92
C ALA A 41 14.99 -22.70 -11.21
N LYS A 42 15.26 -23.88 -11.77
CA LYS A 42 14.24 -24.91 -12.00
C LYS A 42 13.78 -25.57 -10.69
N GLU A 43 14.68 -25.84 -9.77
CA GLU A 43 14.33 -26.38 -8.44
C GLU A 43 13.55 -25.37 -7.59
N LEU A 44 14.00 -24.10 -7.56
CA LEU A 44 13.31 -23.04 -6.83
C LEU A 44 11.98 -22.67 -7.48
N ARG A 45 11.87 -22.74 -8.80
CA ARG A 45 10.60 -22.63 -9.52
C ARG A 45 9.61 -23.70 -9.06
N THR A 46 10.02 -24.96 -8.97
CA THR A 46 9.12 -26.04 -8.56
C THR A 46 8.65 -25.84 -7.12
N LYS A 47 9.56 -25.53 -6.19
CA LYS A 47 9.20 -25.26 -4.79
C LYS A 47 8.29 -24.04 -4.64
N ALA A 48 8.63 -22.90 -5.23
CA ALA A 48 7.84 -21.68 -5.12
C ALA A 48 6.45 -21.82 -5.77
N LEU A 49 6.33 -22.52 -6.91
CA LEU A 49 5.04 -22.77 -7.56
C LEU A 49 4.17 -23.79 -6.80
N GLU A 50 4.77 -24.71 -6.05
CA GLU A 50 4.07 -25.64 -5.15
C GLU A 50 3.56 -24.94 -3.87
N ASP A 51 4.31 -23.94 -3.38
CA ASP A 51 3.97 -23.21 -2.16
C ASP A 51 2.97 -22.06 -2.37
N LEU A 52 2.89 -21.51 -3.59
CA LEU A 52 1.99 -20.40 -3.96
C LEU A 52 0.48 -20.69 -3.71
N PRO A 53 -0.08 -21.85 -4.10
CA PRO A 53 -1.48 -22.19 -3.84
C PRO A 53 -1.83 -22.21 -2.35
N SER A 54 -0.91 -22.73 -1.53
CA SER A 54 -1.04 -22.81 -0.07
C SER A 54 -1.23 -21.42 0.56
N PHE A 55 -0.60 -20.40 -0.03
CA PHE A 55 -0.69 -18.98 0.36
C PHE A 55 -2.03 -18.33 -0.04
N GLY A 56 -2.61 -18.75 -1.16
CA GLY A 56 -3.94 -18.28 -1.59
C GLY A 56 -5.07 -18.85 -0.73
N SER A 57 -4.95 -20.13 -0.35
CA SER A 57 -5.95 -20.82 0.47
C SER A 57 -5.93 -20.40 1.94
N SER A 58 -4.78 -20.09 2.53
CA SER A 58 -4.67 -19.66 3.93
C SER A 58 -5.25 -18.26 4.21
N ASN A 59 -5.32 -17.39 3.20
CA ASN A 59 -5.77 -16.00 3.33
C ASN A 59 -7.19 -15.75 2.82
N GLY A 60 -8.01 -16.81 2.69
CA GLY A 60 -9.43 -16.69 2.32
C GLY A 60 -9.66 -16.28 0.86
N VAL A 61 -8.70 -16.56 -0.04
CA VAL A 61 -8.77 -16.19 -1.45
C VAL A 61 -9.08 -17.43 -2.29
N GLU A 62 -10.35 -17.83 -2.32
CA GLU A 62 -10.78 -19.09 -2.95
C GLU A 62 -10.70 -19.12 -4.50
N ASN A 63 -10.17 -18.12 -5.20
CA ASN A 63 -10.31 -18.03 -6.68
C ASN A 63 -9.15 -17.38 -7.44
N LEU A 64 -7.92 -17.35 -6.91
CA LEU A 64 -6.76 -16.88 -7.69
C LEU A 64 -5.98 -18.03 -8.31
N GLU A 65 -5.68 -17.93 -9.59
CA GLU A 65 -4.81 -18.89 -10.27
C GLU A 65 -3.33 -18.66 -9.89
N ILE A 66 -2.49 -19.70 -10.03
CA ILE A 66 -1.04 -19.62 -9.75
C ILE A 66 -0.38 -18.48 -10.51
N LEU A 67 -0.80 -18.23 -11.75
CA LEU A 67 -0.30 -17.12 -12.55
C LEU A 67 -0.63 -15.77 -11.90
N GLU A 68 -1.86 -15.60 -11.43
CA GLU A 68 -2.32 -14.37 -10.81
C GLU A 68 -1.60 -14.12 -9.48
N LEU A 69 -1.39 -15.17 -8.69
CA LEU A 69 -0.60 -15.11 -7.46
C LEU A 69 0.86 -14.73 -7.74
N LEU A 70 1.47 -15.28 -8.80
CA LEU A 70 2.83 -14.92 -9.20
C LEU A 70 2.93 -13.45 -9.64
N VAL A 71 1.94 -12.94 -10.37
CA VAL A 71 1.90 -11.51 -10.75
C VAL A 71 1.85 -10.63 -9.50
N LEU A 72 1.00 -10.98 -8.54
CA LEU A 72 0.90 -10.25 -7.28
C LEU A 72 2.19 -10.35 -6.45
N ALA A 73 2.84 -11.52 -6.42
CA ALA A 73 4.11 -11.73 -5.74
C ALA A 73 5.23 -10.89 -6.36
N LEU A 74 5.29 -10.79 -7.70
CA LEU A 74 6.26 -9.94 -8.39
C LEU A 74 6.06 -8.45 -8.08
N LEU A 75 4.81 -8.00 -8.00
CA LEU A 75 4.48 -6.61 -7.64
C LEU A 75 4.79 -6.33 -6.16
N PHE A 76 4.48 -7.27 -5.27
CA PHE A 76 4.84 -7.20 -3.86
C PHE A 76 6.36 -7.17 -3.68
N HIS A 77 7.09 -8.08 -4.34
CA HIS A 77 8.55 -8.14 -4.31
C HIS A 77 9.15 -6.81 -4.79
N ARG A 78 8.73 -6.30 -5.95
CA ARG A 78 9.16 -4.98 -6.48
C ARG A 78 9.00 -3.86 -5.45
N ARG A 79 7.89 -3.86 -4.70
CA ARG A 79 7.65 -2.93 -3.59
C ARG A 79 8.61 -3.16 -2.42
N THR A 80 8.89 -4.40 -2.03
CA THR A 80 9.81 -4.72 -0.91
C THR A 80 11.26 -4.30 -1.16
N ILE A 81 11.74 -4.39 -2.40
CA ILE A 81 13.09 -3.94 -2.80
C ILE A 81 13.19 -2.43 -3.08
N GLY A 82 12.13 -1.64 -2.82
CA GLY A 82 12.16 -0.17 -2.90
C GLY A 82 12.34 0.41 -4.31
N SER A 83 12.23 -0.41 -5.35
CA SER A 83 12.23 0.03 -6.75
C SER A 83 10.80 0.36 -7.15
N MET A 84 10.57 1.51 -7.80
CA MET A 84 9.29 2.00 -8.38
C MET A 84 8.12 1.01 -8.25
N GLU A 85 7.07 1.39 -7.51
CA GLU A 85 5.92 0.54 -7.04
C GLU A 85 5.10 -0.14 -8.13
N SER A 86 5.49 0.06 -9.38
CA SER A 86 4.76 -0.41 -10.52
C SER A 86 5.67 -1.01 -11.58
N LEU A 87 5.16 -2.05 -12.21
CA LEU A 87 5.83 -2.79 -13.27
C LEU A 87 5.12 -2.51 -14.60
N ARG A 88 5.88 -2.33 -15.68
CA ARG A 88 5.30 -2.30 -17.02
C ARG A 88 4.75 -3.68 -17.36
N GLY A 89 3.62 -3.76 -18.04
CA GLY A 89 3.01 -5.03 -18.43
C GLY A 89 3.97 -5.91 -19.25
N GLY A 90 4.74 -5.31 -20.15
CA GLY A 90 5.81 -6.02 -20.87
C GLY A 90 6.88 -6.64 -19.95
N GLU A 91 7.24 -5.97 -18.86
CA GLU A 91 8.18 -6.50 -17.85
C GLU A 91 7.56 -7.68 -17.08
N ILE A 92 6.30 -7.55 -16.65
CA ILE A 92 5.56 -8.63 -15.96
C ILE A 92 5.49 -9.86 -16.86
N VAL A 93 5.10 -9.68 -18.13
CA VAL A 93 5.00 -10.78 -19.10
C VAL A 93 6.36 -11.44 -19.34
N GLY A 94 7.45 -10.66 -19.36
CA GLY A 94 8.81 -11.19 -19.49
C GLY A 94 9.25 -12.03 -18.28
N LEU A 95 8.95 -11.56 -17.06
CA LEU A 95 9.29 -12.25 -15.81
C LEU A 95 8.47 -13.53 -15.63
N VAL A 96 7.15 -13.46 -15.83
CA VAL A 96 6.24 -14.61 -15.75
C VAL A 96 6.57 -15.66 -16.82
N HIS A 97 6.99 -15.22 -18.02
CA HIS A 97 7.48 -16.14 -19.04
C HIS A 97 8.80 -16.81 -18.66
N SER A 98 9.70 -16.10 -17.98
CA SER A 98 10.94 -16.67 -17.47
C SER A 98 10.68 -17.67 -16.34
N ALA A 99 9.58 -17.53 -15.61
CA ALA A 99 9.02 -18.55 -14.73
C ALA A 99 8.36 -19.72 -15.47
N GLY A 100 8.42 -19.73 -16.81
CA GLY A 100 7.91 -20.77 -17.70
C GLY A 100 6.39 -20.86 -17.78
N LEU A 101 5.69 -19.75 -17.49
CA LEU A 101 4.26 -19.61 -17.75
C LEU A 101 4.00 -18.95 -19.13
N PRO A 102 2.84 -19.18 -19.77
CA PRO A 102 2.57 -18.66 -21.10
C PRO A 102 2.39 -17.14 -21.11
N ARG A 103 3.02 -16.46 -22.08
CA ARG A 103 2.88 -15.00 -22.28
C ARG A 103 1.44 -14.58 -22.57
N THR A 104 0.73 -15.34 -23.40
CA THR A 104 -0.66 -15.07 -23.79
C THR A 104 -1.59 -15.05 -22.59
N LYS A 105 -1.50 -16.06 -21.71
CA LYS A 105 -2.28 -16.10 -20.46
C LYS A 105 -1.93 -14.96 -19.50
N THR A 106 -0.67 -14.53 -19.49
CA THR A 106 -0.24 -13.40 -18.66
C THR A 106 -0.83 -12.08 -19.16
N ILE A 107 -0.86 -11.87 -20.48
CA ILE A 107 -1.50 -10.70 -21.09
C ILE A 107 -3.01 -10.71 -20.81
N GLU A 108 -3.66 -11.88 -20.92
CA GLU A 108 -5.08 -12.06 -20.58
C GLU A 108 -5.35 -11.70 -19.12
N ALA A 109 -4.50 -12.12 -18.18
CA ALA A 109 -4.62 -11.83 -16.75
C ALA A 109 -4.40 -10.35 -16.39
N LEU A 110 -3.66 -9.59 -17.22
CA LEU A 110 -3.48 -8.13 -17.07
C LEU A 110 -4.55 -7.33 -17.84
N GLY A 111 -5.37 -8.01 -18.65
CA GLY A 111 -6.42 -7.42 -19.46
C GLY A 111 -7.49 -6.71 -18.63
N LYS A 112 -8.16 -5.72 -19.23
CA LYS A 112 -9.15 -4.86 -18.54
C LYS A 112 -10.30 -5.64 -17.88
N SER A 113 -10.68 -6.77 -18.47
CA SER A 113 -11.74 -7.67 -18.01
C SER A 113 -11.25 -8.80 -17.09
N ALA A 114 -9.94 -8.88 -16.81
CA ALA A 114 -9.34 -9.95 -16.04
C ALA A 114 -9.72 -9.93 -14.55
N GLY A 115 -9.66 -11.10 -13.91
CA GLY A 115 -9.94 -11.28 -12.49
C GLY A 115 -9.13 -10.34 -11.59
N LEU A 116 -7.82 -10.23 -11.84
CA LEU A 116 -6.91 -9.33 -11.12
C LEU A 116 -7.38 -7.87 -11.09
N ARG A 117 -7.89 -7.33 -12.21
CA ARG A 117 -8.37 -5.94 -12.29
C ARG A 117 -9.80 -5.79 -11.82
N LYS A 118 -10.69 -6.70 -12.24
CA LYS A 118 -12.11 -6.68 -11.86
C LYS A 118 -12.28 -6.80 -10.35
N ASN A 119 -11.47 -7.62 -9.70
CA ASN A 119 -11.49 -7.82 -8.26
C ASN A 119 -10.54 -6.88 -7.49
N ARG A 120 -9.95 -5.90 -8.19
CA ARG A 120 -9.05 -4.86 -7.66
C ARG A 120 -7.86 -5.40 -6.85
N TRP A 121 -7.25 -6.47 -7.32
CA TRP A 121 -5.97 -6.96 -6.79
C TRP A 121 -4.79 -6.13 -7.32
N ILE A 122 -4.92 -5.61 -8.54
CA ILE A 122 -3.96 -4.69 -9.16
C ILE A 122 -4.65 -3.43 -9.66
N SER A 123 -3.95 -2.30 -9.58
CA SER A 123 -4.28 -1.06 -10.29
C SER A 123 -3.44 -0.97 -11.56
N SER A 124 -3.91 -0.18 -12.53
CA SER A 124 -3.24 0.03 -13.80
C SER A 124 -3.21 1.51 -14.14
N GLY A 125 -2.04 2.06 -14.44
CA GLY A 125 -1.83 3.39 -15.00
C GLY A 125 -1.37 3.30 -16.46
N THR A 126 -1.63 4.36 -17.22
CA THR A 126 -1.16 4.50 -18.60
C THR A 126 0.00 5.47 -18.66
N VAL A 127 1.12 5.06 -19.26
CA VAL A 127 2.27 5.97 -19.55
C VAL A 127 2.07 6.72 -20.87
N SER A 128 1.27 6.15 -21.78
CA SER A 128 0.84 6.69 -23.07
C SER A 128 -0.62 6.28 -23.31
N SER A 129 -1.35 6.94 -24.23
CA SER A 129 -2.78 6.74 -24.52
C SER A 129 -3.19 5.36 -25.06
N GLY A 130 -2.35 4.33 -24.89
CA GLY A 130 -2.58 2.96 -25.33
C GLY A 130 -3.52 2.17 -24.41
N LEU A 131 -4.39 1.36 -25.03
CA LEU A 131 -5.23 0.36 -24.34
C LEU A 131 -4.51 -0.99 -24.19
N ASP A 132 -3.29 -1.12 -24.69
CA ASP A 132 -2.50 -2.35 -24.64
C ASP A 132 -2.03 -2.63 -23.20
N PRO A 133 -2.35 -3.80 -22.62
CA PRO A 133 -1.82 -4.22 -21.33
C PRO A 133 -0.28 -4.21 -21.26
N LEU A 134 0.43 -4.38 -22.38
CA LEU A 134 1.90 -4.40 -22.38
C LEU A 134 2.52 -3.01 -22.14
N GLU A 135 1.82 -1.94 -22.55
CA GLU A 135 2.25 -0.55 -22.40
C GLU A 135 1.77 0.09 -21.09
N GLN A 136 0.86 -0.59 -20.39
CA GLN A 136 0.35 -0.17 -19.08
C GLN A 136 1.36 -0.47 -17.98
N VAL A 137 1.23 0.29 -16.90
CA VAL A 137 2.00 0.15 -15.68
C VAL A 137 1.06 -0.36 -14.60
N PHE A 138 1.45 -1.40 -13.87
CA PHE A 138 0.60 -2.06 -12.88
C PHE A 138 1.23 -1.97 -11.51
N ALA A 139 0.40 -1.72 -10.51
CA ALA A 139 0.79 -1.77 -9.10
C ALA A 139 -0.16 -2.72 -8.36
N ALA A 140 0.33 -3.38 -7.32
CA ALA A 140 -0.55 -4.13 -6.42
C ALA A 140 -1.36 -3.13 -5.58
N THR A 141 -2.67 -3.34 -5.49
CA THR A 141 -3.51 -2.54 -4.58
C THR A 141 -3.23 -2.93 -3.13
N PRO A 142 -3.69 -2.14 -2.14
CA PRO A 142 -3.61 -2.55 -0.73
C PRO A 142 -4.20 -3.94 -0.48
N LYS A 143 -5.26 -4.30 -1.22
CA LYS A 143 -5.86 -5.64 -1.19
C LYS A 143 -4.92 -6.72 -1.73
N GLY A 144 -4.22 -6.47 -2.83
CA GLY A 144 -3.20 -7.37 -3.38
C GLY A 144 -1.99 -7.55 -2.48
N LEU A 145 -1.55 -6.46 -1.84
CA LEU A 145 -0.42 -6.49 -0.91
C LEU A 145 -0.75 -7.22 0.39
N ALA A 146 -1.98 -7.06 0.89
CA ALA A 146 -2.45 -7.73 2.11
C ALA A 146 -2.39 -9.26 2.03
N LEU A 147 -2.29 -9.83 0.83
CA LEU A 147 -2.14 -11.28 0.60
C LEU A 147 -0.77 -11.79 1.08
N PHE A 148 0.26 -10.95 1.04
CA PHE A 148 1.63 -11.29 1.44
C PHE A 148 2.02 -10.68 2.79
N LEU A 149 1.14 -9.87 3.37
CA LEU A 149 1.31 -9.30 4.70
C LEU A 149 0.64 -10.21 5.74
N PRO A 150 1.15 -10.22 6.98
CA PRO A 150 0.42 -10.87 8.07
C PRO A 150 -1.01 -10.34 8.14
N PRO A 151 -2.02 -11.19 8.40
CA PRO A 151 -3.37 -10.69 8.63
C PRO A 151 -3.26 -9.65 9.73
N ASN A 152 -3.88 -8.48 9.51
CA ASN A 152 -4.13 -7.58 10.63
C ASN A 152 -4.75 -8.41 11.76
N PRO A 153 -4.26 -8.30 13.00
CA PRO A 153 -4.75 -9.11 14.10
C PRO A 153 -6.28 -9.06 14.10
N SER A 154 -6.90 -10.24 14.15
CA SER A 154 -8.35 -10.37 14.19
C SER A 154 -8.87 -9.50 15.32
N VAL A 155 -9.88 -8.69 15.04
CA VAL A 155 -10.52 -7.71 15.94
C VAL A 155 -11.10 -8.35 17.22
N ASP A 156 -11.02 -9.68 17.38
CA ASP A 156 -11.57 -10.45 18.50
C ASP A 156 -10.51 -10.99 19.49
N GLU A 157 -9.21 -10.81 19.26
CA GLU A 157 -8.25 -10.95 20.36
C GLU A 157 -8.21 -9.62 21.10
N ALA A 158 -8.53 -9.66 22.40
CA ALA A 158 -8.37 -8.52 23.28
C ALA A 158 -6.91 -8.09 23.24
N GLU A 159 -6.59 -7.12 22.36
CA GLU A 159 -5.24 -6.56 22.25
C GLU A 159 -4.77 -6.20 23.65
N PRO A 160 -3.54 -6.61 24.04
CA PRO A 160 -3.00 -6.27 25.34
C PRO A 160 -3.12 -4.75 25.57
N GLU A 161 -3.45 -4.36 26.80
CA GLU A 161 -3.66 -2.95 27.15
C GLU A 161 -2.51 -2.10 26.57
N PRO A 162 -2.84 -1.05 25.81
CA PRO A 162 -1.86 -0.52 24.89
C PRO A 162 -0.84 0.30 25.67
N GLY A 163 0.38 -0.21 25.77
CA GLY A 163 1.50 0.43 26.46
C GLY A 163 1.98 1.72 25.76
N PRO A 164 2.88 2.48 26.41
CA PRO A 164 3.45 3.70 25.82
C PRO A 164 4.20 3.38 24.51
N TYR A 165 4.34 4.38 23.64
CA TYR A 165 5.20 4.28 22.47
C TYR A 165 6.67 4.25 22.89
N ALA A 166 7.47 3.43 22.22
CA ALA A 166 8.91 3.40 22.42
C ALA A 166 9.58 4.69 21.93
N ASN A 167 9.08 5.25 20.82
CA ASN A 167 9.61 6.46 20.17
C ASN A 167 8.54 7.09 19.25
N GLU A 168 8.88 8.22 18.62
CA GLU A 168 8.00 8.91 17.68
C GLU A 168 7.69 8.08 16.42
N GLU A 169 8.66 7.27 15.95
CA GLU A 169 8.47 6.42 14.79
C GLU A 169 7.35 5.38 15.01
N ALA A 170 7.32 4.74 16.17
CA ALA A 170 6.26 3.81 16.54
C ALA A 170 4.88 4.49 16.54
N PHE A 171 4.81 5.76 16.91
CA PHE A 171 3.57 6.53 16.83
C PHE A 171 3.17 6.83 15.37
N LEU A 172 4.12 7.19 14.51
CA LEU A 172 3.86 7.40 13.08
C LEU A 172 3.35 6.13 12.39
N TRP A 173 3.89 4.96 12.74
CA TRP A 173 3.39 3.68 12.23
C TRP A 173 1.95 3.39 12.66
N ASP A 174 1.58 3.71 13.91
CA ASP A 174 0.18 3.60 14.35
C ASP A 174 -0.73 4.57 13.58
N LEU A 175 -0.25 5.79 13.29
CA LEU A 175 -0.99 6.76 12.46
C LEU A 175 -1.12 6.30 11.00
N TYR A 176 -0.11 5.61 10.45
CA TYR A 176 -0.20 4.97 9.14
C TYR A 176 -1.25 3.87 9.11
N ARG A 177 -1.26 2.99 10.12
CA ARG A 177 -2.28 1.94 10.28
C ARG A 177 -3.68 2.55 10.36
N TRP A 178 -3.84 3.61 11.15
CA TRP A 178 -5.09 4.36 11.22
C TRP A 178 -5.52 4.93 9.86
N ARG A 179 -4.61 5.58 9.13
CA ARG A 179 -4.86 6.09 7.76
C ARG A 179 -5.35 4.98 6.83
N ASN A 180 -4.77 3.79 6.88
CA ASN A 180 -5.19 2.66 6.06
C ASN A 180 -6.60 2.15 6.42
N LEU A 181 -6.96 2.14 7.71
CA LEU A 181 -8.34 1.83 8.13
C LEU A 181 -9.34 2.88 7.62
N CYS A 182 -8.96 4.16 7.61
CA CYS A 182 -9.77 5.23 7.02
C CYS A 182 -9.95 5.06 5.49
N LEU A 183 -8.95 4.55 4.78
CA LEU A 183 -9.08 4.20 3.37
C LEU A 183 -10.01 3.01 3.14
N GLN A 184 -9.88 1.94 3.93
CA GLN A 184 -10.80 0.80 3.86
C GLN A 184 -12.25 1.22 4.13
N ARG A 185 -12.46 2.13 5.09
CA ARG A 185 -13.75 2.77 5.33
C ARG A 185 -14.23 3.53 4.09
N ALA A 186 -13.37 4.36 3.49
CA ALA A 186 -13.72 5.10 2.29
C ALA A 186 -14.08 4.16 1.12
N GLU A 187 -13.32 3.10 0.89
CA GLU A 187 -13.64 2.08 -0.12
C GLU A 187 -15.02 1.47 0.13
N ALA A 188 -15.31 1.04 1.36
CA ALA A 188 -16.61 0.47 1.71
C ALA A 188 -17.78 1.45 1.46
N LEU A 189 -17.58 2.75 1.66
CA LEU A 189 -18.61 3.78 1.45
C LEU A 189 -18.89 4.09 -0.04
N PHE A 190 -17.87 3.99 -0.89
CA PHE A 190 -17.97 4.37 -2.30
C PHE A 190 -18.15 3.18 -3.25
N ASP A 191 -17.79 1.95 -2.83
CA ASP A 191 -18.08 0.72 -3.59
C ASP A 191 -19.52 0.21 -3.41
N ALA A 192 -20.26 0.73 -2.42
CA ALA A 192 -21.66 0.39 -2.14
C ALA A 192 -22.67 0.99 -3.15
N ALA A 193 -22.37 0.91 -4.45
CA ALA A 193 -23.32 1.19 -5.53
C ALA A 193 -24.21 -0.02 -5.89
N GLY A 194 -24.05 -1.17 -5.21
CA GLY A 194 -24.90 -2.34 -5.33
C GLY A 194 -25.81 -2.51 -4.10
N GLU A 195 -27.09 -2.82 -4.33
CA GLU A 195 -28.22 -2.77 -3.38
C GLU A 195 -28.26 -3.85 -2.26
N ASN A 196 -27.13 -4.28 -1.69
CA ASN A 196 -27.13 -5.37 -0.70
C ASN A 196 -26.87 -4.91 0.75
N SER A 197 -27.72 -5.35 1.69
CA SER A 197 -27.66 -4.97 3.12
C SER A 197 -26.37 -5.40 3.84
N GLU A 198 -25.64 -6.39 3.30
CA GLU A 198 -24.33 -6.82 3.83
C GLU A 198 -23.25 -5.73 3.69
N LEU A 199 -23.34 -4.87 2.68
CA LEU A 199 -22.39 -3.77 2.45
C LEU A 199 -22.51 -2.68 3.51
N SER A 200 -23.71 -2.48 4.07
CA SER A 200 -23.96 -1.54 5.18
C SER A 200 -23.21 -1.95 6.46
N ASN A 201 -23.22 -3.26 6.75
CA ASN A 201 -22.49 -3.81 7.90
C ASN A 201 -20.97 -3.69 7.75
N ARG A 202 -20.45 -3.84 6.52
CA ARG A 202 -19.03 -3.67 6.23
C ARG A 202 -18.57 -2.23 6.44
N GLY A 203 -19.33 -1.25 5.96
CA GLY A 203 -19.05 0.17 6.17
C GLY A 203 -19.05 0.54 7.66
N ALA A 204 -20.06 0.08 8.40
CA ALA A 204 -20.15 0.33 9.85
C ALA A 204 -18.99 -0.31 10.63
N ARG A 205 -18.58 -1.53 10.28
CA ARG A 205 -17.41 -2.19 10.89
C ARG A 205 -16.11 -1.45 10.57
N ALA A 206 -15.91 -1.03 9.33
CA ALA A 206 -14.72 -0.27 8.93
C ALA A 206 -14.64 1.10 9.62
N ASP A 207 -15.78 1.80 9.75
CA ASP A 207 -15.85 3.07 10.47
C ASP A 207 -15.56 2.89 11.97
N LYS A 208 -16.13 1.86 12.60
CA LYS A 208 -15.83 1.52 13.99
C LYS A 208 -14.34 1.21 14.17
N ALA A 209 -13.76 0.37 13.32
CA ALA A 209 -12.34 0.01 13.39
C ALA A 209 -11.41 1.23 13.27
N ALA A 210 -11.71 2.16 12.34
CA ALA A 210 -10.95 3.39 12.20
C ALA A 210 -11.03 4.29 13.45
N ARG A 211 -12.22 4.42 14.06
CA ARG A 211 -12.40 5.17 15.32
C ARG A 211 -11.69 4.52 16.49
N ASP A 212 -11.80 3.20 16.64
CA ASP A 212 -11.17 2.45 17.72
C ASP A 212 -9.64 2.53 17.60
N ALA A 213 -9.08 2.45 16.38
CA ALA A 213 -7.66 2.66 16.14
C ALA A 213 -7.18 4.07 16.52
N TRP A 214 -7.95 5.11 16.18
CA TRP A 214 -7.64 6.48 16.59
C TRP A 214 -7.64 6.63 18.11
N LEU A 215 -8.71 6.18 18.78
CA LEU A 215 -8.85 6.27 20.24
C LEU A 215 -7.72 5.51 20.96
N ARG A 216 -7.37 4.32 20.47
CA ARG A 216 -6.21 3.56 20.98
C ARG A 216 -4.92 4.35 20.80
N SER A 217 -4.69 4.91 19.62
CA SER A 217 -3.50 5.71 19.34
C SER A 217 -3.38 6.91 20.27
N ARG A 218 -4.50 7.60 20.57
CA ARG A 218 -4.57 8.70 21.54
C ARG A 218 -4.34 8.25 22.98
N LYS A 219 -4.90 7.10 23.40
CA LYS A 219 -4.68 6.52 24.73
C LYS A 219 -3.19 6.23 24.94
N ARG A 220 -2.55 5.53 23.99
CA ARG A 220 -1.09 5.24 24.02
C ARG A 220 -0.26 6.51 24.12
N LEU A 221 -0.60 7.51 23.30
CA LEU A 221 0.11 8.78 23.30
C LEU A 221 0.02 9.48 24.66
N GLY A 222 -1.15 9.40 25.32
CA GLY A 222 -1.35 9.93 26.68
C GLY A 222 -0.53 9.20 27.76
N LEU A 223 -0.22 7.92 27.55
CA LEU A 223 0.64 7.12 28.43
C LEU A 223 2.13 7.31 28.16
N THR A 224 2.50 7.89 27.03
CA THR A 224 3.89 8.00 26.58
C THR A 224 4.56 9.25 27.16
N PRO A 225 5.59 9.11 28.02
CA PRO A 225 6.33 10.25 28.55
C PRO A 225 6.96 11.06 27.41
N GLY A 226 6.80 12.39 27.45
CA GLY A 226 7.38 13.26 26.43
C GLY A 226 6.69 13.23 25.06
N ALA A 227 5.64 12.42 24.86
CA ALA A 227 4.96 12.33 23.56
C ALA A 227 4.36 13.64 23.04
N ARG A 228 4.15 14.64 23.90
CA ARG A 228 3.77 15.98 23.47
C ARG A 228 4.86 16.61 22.59
N GLU A 229 6.12 16.27 22.82
CA GLU A 229 7.28 16.80 22.10
C GLU A 229 7.56 16.07 20.78
N PHE A 230 6.83 14.99 20.47
CA PHE A 230 6.87 14.38 19.15
C PHE A 230 6.58 15.46 18.10
N ALA A 231 7.42 15.51 17.07
CA ALA A 231 7.38 16.48 16.00
C ALA A 231 5.98 16.57 15.36
N ILE A 232 5.31 15.44 15.11
CA ILE A 232 3.94 15.44 14.58
C ILE A 232 2.91 16.04 15.54
N GLU A 233 3.04 15.83 16.85
CA GLU A 233 2.12 16.43 17.84
C GLU A 233 2.41 17.93 18.05
N ARG A 234 3.68 18.34 17.98
CA ARG A 234 4.04 19.76 17.96
C ARG A 234 3.52 20.43 16.71
N PHE A 235 3.64 19.80 15.55
CA PHE A 235 3.10 20.27 14.28
C PHE A 235 1.58 20.45 14.38
N ARG A 236 0.85 19.41 14.82
CA ARG A 236 -0.59 19.45 15.05
C ARG A 236 -1.00 20.61 15.96
N ARG A 237 -0.30 20.80 17.08
CA ARG A 237 -0.60 21.88 18.06
C ARG A 237 -0.28 23.27 17.50
N LYS A 238 0.88 23.44 16.86
CA LYS A 238 1.35 24.70 16.29
C LYS A 238 0.36 25.24 15.25
N TYR A 239 -0.10 24.36 14.36
CA TYR A 239 -1.06 24.72 13.30
C TYR A 239 -2.52 24.46 13.69
N ARG A 240 -2.78 24.07 14.95
CA ARG A 240 -4.12 23.81 15.50
C ARG A 240 -4.93 22.83 14.64
N LEU A 241 -4.30 21.80 14.09
CA LEU A 241 -4.94 20.86 13.19
C LEU A 241 -5.95 19.99 13.95
N GLY A 242 -7.17 19.90 13.42
CA GLY A 242 -8.16 18.93 13.88
C GLY A 242 -7.77 17.50 13.52
N GLU A 243 -8.59 16.53 13.91
CA GLU A 243 -8.41 15.12 13.52
C GLU A 243 -8.44 14.96 11.99
N ASP A 244 -9.40 15.60 11.34
CA ASP A 244 -9.57 15.51 9.89
C ASP A 244 -8.41 16.19 9.14
N ASP A 245 -7.98 17.38 9.59
CA ASP A 245 -6.84 18.08 9.01
C ASP A 245 -5.56 17.23 9.12
N LEU A 246 -5.34 16.64 10.30
CA LEU A 246 -4.21 15.74 10.53
C LEU A 246 -4.29 14.51 9.63
N LEU A 247 -5.48 13.92 9.45
CA LEU A 247 -5.65 12.76 8.60
C LEU A 247 -5.39 13.08 7.11
N VAL A 248 -5.75 14.26 6.63
CA VAL A 248 -5.35 14.71 5.28
C VAL A 248 -3.84 14.83 5.17
N VAL A 249 -3.20 15.47 6.14
CA VAL A 249 -1.73 15.63 6.18
C VAL A 249 -1.04 14.27 6.18
N LEU A 250 -1.50 13.34 7.02
CA LEU A 250 -0.98 11.98 7.07
C LEU A 250 -1.22 11.21 5.78
N HIS A 251 -2.38 11.40 5.15
CA HIS A 251 -2.69 10.76 3.88
C HIS A 251 -1.72 11.21 2.79
N LEU A 252 -1.50 12.52 2.65
CA LEU A 252 -0.52 13.09 1.72
C LEU A 252 0.91 12.65 2.05
N LEU A 253 1.31 12.72 3.32
CA LEU A 253 2.64 12.30 3.79
C LEU A 253 2.93 10.85 3.42
N PHE A 254 2.01 9.93 3.71
CA PHE A 254 2.24 8.51 3.42
C PHE A 254 2.06 8.17 1.95
N SER A 255 1.23 8.90 1.22
CA SER A 255 1.17 8.73 -0.24
C SER A 255 2.48 9.16 -0.90
N GLU A 256 3.12 10.22 -0.41
CA GLU A 256 4.45 10.62 -0.87
C GLU A 256 5.54 9.60 -0.45
N LEU A 257 5.61 9.24 0.83
CA LEU A 257 6.69 8.42 1.38
C LEU A 257 6.59 6.92 1.05
N ILE A 258 5.36 6.40 0.98
CA ILE A 258 5.07 4.95 0.93
C ILE A 258 4.35 4.54 -0.35
N GLU A 259 3.73 5.47 -1.08
CA GLU A 259 3.05 5.19 -2.36
C GLU A 259 3.74 5.84 -3.57
N VAL A 260 4.79 6.66 -3.33
CA VAL A 260 5.51 7.46 -4.33
C VAL A 260 4.55 8.31 -5.20
N GLU A 261 3.43 8.71 -4.59
CA GLU A 261 2.40 9.55 -5.19
C GLU A 261 2.35 10.90 -4.45
N PRO A 262 3.23 11.85 -4.81
CA PRO A 262 3.37 13.12 -4.08
C PRO A 262 2.18 14.06 -4.27
N PHE A 263 1.26 13.75 -5.19
CA PHE A 263 0.10 14.59 -5.48
C PHE A 263 -1.16 13.75 -5.63
N LEU A 264 -2.17 14.05 -4.82
CA LEU A 264 -3.45 13.34 -4.83
C LEU A 264 -4.61 14.25 -5.24
N PRO A 265 -5.63 13.74 -5.94
CA PRO A 265 -6.84 14.49 -6.23
C PRO A 265 -7.57 14.94 -4.95
N ALA A 266 -8.15 16.14 -4.98
CA ALA A 266 -9.01 16.68 -3.93
C ALA A 266 -10.03 15.66 -3.38
N LEU A 267 -10.65 14.91 -4.28
CA LEU A 267 -11.65 13.91 -3.91
C LEU A 267 -11.06 12.80 -3.05
N GLU A 268 -9.83 12.35 -3.30
CA GLU A 268 -9.19 11.26 -2.53
C GLU A 268 -8.87 11.71 -1.12
N CYS A 269 -8.30 12.91 -0.98
CA CYS A 269 -8.07 13.54 0.33
C CYS A 269 -9.38 13.70 1.12
N LEU A 270 -10.47 14.11 0.47
CA LEU A 270 -11.76 14.23 1.12
C LEU A 270 -12.38 12.88 1.49
N ARG A 271 -12.17 11.85 0.67
CA ARG A 271 -12.71 10.51 0.93
C ARG A 271 -12.16 9.93 2.23
N VAL A 272 -10.84 10.10 2.48
CA VAL A 272 -10.20 9.52 3.68
C VAL A 272 -10.77 10.12 4.98
N VAL A 273 -11.21 11.39 4.98
CA VAL A 273 -11.78 12.07 6.16
C VAL A 273 -13.30 11.99 6.26
N THR A 274 -13.99 11.29 5.36
CA THR A 274 -15.45 11.21 5.36
C THR A 274 -15.94 9.83 5.78
N SER A 275 -16.96 9.82 6.64
CA SER A 275 -17.61 8.59 7.12
C SER A 275 -18.94 8.34 6.39
N THR A 276 -19.47 9.34 5.67
CA THR A 276 -20.71 9.23 4.89
C THR A 276 -20.67 10.10 3.63
N ARG A 277 -21.52 9.78 2.63
CA ARG A 277 -21.66 10.61 1.42
C ARG A 277 -22.14 12.03 1.72
N ASN A 278 -23.06 12.20 2.68
CA ASN A 278 -23.55 13.52 3.09
C ASN A 278 -22.44 14.37 3.73
N GLU A 279 -21.56 13.73 4.49
CA GLU A 279 -20.39 14.37 5.05
C GLU A 279 -19.40 14.82 3.96
N LEU A 280 -19.17 14.01 2.92
CA LEU A 280 -18.36 14.42 1.76
C LEU A 280 -18.89 15.71 1.12
N ILE A 281 -20.21 15.80 0.92
CA ILE A 281 -20.84 17.00 0.33
C ILE A 281 -20.66 18.23 1.24
N ARG A 282 -20.78 18.06 2.56
CA ARG A 282 -20.56 19.14 3.54
C ARG A 282 -19.11 19.59 3.60
N ARG A 283 -18.18 18.64 3.49
CA ARG A 283 -16.73 18.86 3.59
C ARG A 283 -16.05 19.23 2.28
N ARG A 284 -16.78 19.36 1.16
CA ARG A 284 -16.22 19.67 -0.16
C ARG A 284 -15.37 20.95 -0.22
N HIS A 285 -15.54 21.86 0.73
CA HIS A 285 -14.77 23.10 0.85
C HIS A 285 -13.66 23.05 1.91
N SER A 286 -13.42 21.90 2.56
CA SER A 286 -12.40 21.78 3.62
C SER A 286 -10.96 21.88 3.12
N LEU A 287 -10.75 21.80 1.80
CA LEU A 287 -9.45 21.99 1.12
C LEU A 287 -9.46 23.18 0.14
N SER A 288 -10.43 24.09 0.27
CA SER A 288 -10.47 25.30 -0.56
C SER A 288 -9.33 26.26 -0.20
N GLU A 289 -9.14 27.33 -0.99
CA GLU A 289 -8.10 28.35 -0.77
C GLU A 289 -8.09 28.95 0.65
N GLY A 290 -9.26 29.14 1.26
CA GLY A 290 -9.39 29.63 2.64
C GLY A 290 -9.39 28.54 3.71
N SER A 291 -9.02 27.31 3.37
CA SER A 291 -8.89 26.25 4.37
C SER A 291 -7.60 26.42 5.17
N ARG A 292 -7.61 25.99 6.43
CA ARG A 292 -6.45 26.09 7.32
C ARG A 292 -5.19 25.45 6.74
N LEU A 293 -5.34 24.31 6.07
CA LEU A 293 -4.24 23.58 5.45
C LEU A 293 -3.59 24.38 4.30
N ARG A 294 -4.40 25.14 3.55
CA ARG A 294 -3.93 26.01 2.48
C ARG A 294 -3.41 27.36 2.98
N GLU A 295 -4.11 28.00 3.92
CA GLU A 295 -3.68 29.27 4.52
C GLU A 295 -2.35 29.14 5.27
N SER A 296 -2.10 27.97 5.87
CA SER A 296 -0.84 27.68 6.57
C SER A 296 0.26 27.20 5.64
N ASP A 297 0.01 27.12 4.32
CA ASP A 297 0.93 26.57 3.32
C ASP A 297 1.43 25.16 3.64
N ILE A 298 0.61 24.36 4.35
CA ILE A 298 0.93 22.96 4.67
C ILE A 298 0.66 22.10 3.43
N VAL A 299 -0.42 22.40 2.72
CA VAL A 299 -0.84 21.68 1.53
C VAL A 299 -0.64 22.59 0.32
N MET A 300 0.18 22.11 -0.62
CA MET A 300 0.42 22.76 -1.91
C MET A 300 -0.58 22.30 -2.95
N VAL A 301 -0.83 23.16 -3.95
CA VAL A 301 -1.69 22.87 -5.09
C VAL A 301 -0.87 22.81 -6.36
N ARG A 302 -1.05 21.73 -7.14
CA ARG A 302 -0.52 21.59 -8.49
C ARG A 302 -1.67 21.65 -9.51
N ASN A 303 -1.45 22.37 -10.61
CA ASN A 303 -2.42 22.66 -11.68
C ASN A 303 -3.60 23.53 -11.23
N HIS A 304 -3.35 24.84 -11.09
CA HIS A 304 -4.39 25.83 -10.77
C HIS A 304 -5.28 26.19 -11.98
N ASP A 305 -4.99 25.66 -13.17
CA ASP A 305 -5.58 26.08 -14.43
C ASP A 305 -6.86 25.28 -14.78
N TYR A 306 -7.92 26.05 -15.06
CA TYR A 306 -9.23 25.71 -15.63
C TYR A 306 -10.30 25.06 -14.73
N GLY A 307 -11.00 25.90 -13.97
CA GLY A 307 -12.48 25.93 -13.91
C GLY A 307 -13.22 24.78 -13.20
N LYS A 308 -12.52 23.80 -12.64
CA LYS A 308 -13.12 22.71 -11.86
C LYS A 308 -12.28 22.44 -10.60
N ASP A 309 -12.73 22.98 -9.46
CA ASP A 309 -12.17 22.78 -8.10
C ASP A 309 -11.93 21.30 -7.70
N ARG A 310 -12.45 20.33 -8.46
CA ARG A 310 -12.31 18.89 -8.22
C ARG A 310 -11.16 18.22 -8.97
N ALA A 311 -10.53 18.90 -9.93
CA ALA A 311 -9.37 18.40 -10.66
C ALA A 311 -8.03 18.87 -10.04
N VAL A 312 -8.11 19.60 -8.92
CA VAL A 312 -6.97 20.11 -8.19
C VAL A 312 -6.22 18.96 -7.53
N LEU A 313 -4.91 18.94 -7.74
CA LEU A 313 -4.00 18.00 -7.11
C LEU A 313 -3.34 18.65 -5.90
N PHE A 314 -3.37 17.94 -4.77
CA PHE A 314 -2.79 18.38 -3.51
C PHE A 314 -1.54 17.58 -3.19
N GLY A 315 -0.49 18.27 -2.75
CA GLY A 315 0.71 17.66 -2.19
C GLY A 315 1.02 18.27 -0.82
N LEU A 316 1.89 17.63 -0.05
CA LEU A 316 2.40 18.20 1.19
C LEU A 316 3.59 19.11 0.88
N SER A 317 3.70 20.26 1.56
CA SER A 317 4.86 21.14 1.40
C SER A 317 6.12 20.49 1.98
N ASP A 318 7.26 20.64 1.31
CA ASP A 318 8.55 20.06 1.74
C ASP A 318 8.87 20.41 3.21
N TRP A 319 8.66 21.68 3.59
CA TRP A 319 8.90 22.15 4.95
C TRP A 319 7.98 21.44 5.98
N ALA A 320 6.76 21.10 5.59
CA ALA A 320 5.81 20.40 6.47
C ALA A 320 6.22 18.94 6.63
N THR A 321 6.65 18.29 5.55
CA THR A 321 7.24 16.94 5.57
C THR A 321 8.46 16.90 6.49
N GLU A 322 9.43 17.80 6.29
CA GLU A 322 10.62 17.91 7.14
C GLU A 322 10.27 18.15 8.60
N GLN A 323 9.31 19.05 8.87
CA GLN A 323 8.92 19.37 10.25
C GLN A 323 8.22 18.19 10.94
N ILE A 324 7.41 17.41 10.22
CA ILE A 324 6.75 16.21 10.76
C ILE A 324 7.77 15.10 11.03
N LEU A 325 8.77 14.95 10.17
CA LEU A 325 9.78 13.89 10.27
C LEU A 325 11.00 14.26 11.11
N ALA A 326 11.09 15.50 11.61
CA ALA A 326 12.26 16.01 12.34
C ALA A 326 12.63 15.21 13.60
N GLY A 327 11.71 14.42 14.16
CA GLY A 327 11.94 13.56 15.33
C GLY A 327 12.15 12.07 15.00
N VAL A 328 12.31 11.74 13.72
CA VAL A 328 12.43 10.36 13.23
C VAL A 328 13.79 10.18 12.57
N ASP A 329 14.53 9.13 12.95
CA ASP A 329 15.89 8.87 12.44
C ASP A 329 15.93 8.46 10.96
N GLY A 330 14.76 8.24 10.35
CA GLY A 330 14.57 8.05 8.92
C GLY A 330 13.08 8.12 8.57
N PRO A 331 12.69 8.34 7.29
CA PRO A 331 11.29 8.20 6.91
C PRO A 331 10.81 6.79 7.31
N PRO A 332 9.53 6.60 7.70
CA PRO A 332 8.94 5.29 7.94
C PRO A 332 9.03 4.43 6.67
N ARG A 333 10.20 3.83 6.48
CA ARG A 333 10.50 2.74 5.57
C ARG A 333 10.25 1.50 6.40
N LEU A 334 9.61 0.48 5.83
CA LEU A 334 9.58 -0.84 6.44
C LEU A 334 11.01 -1.16 6.89
N ARG A 335 11.24 -1.22 8.20
CA ARG A 335 12.59 -1.24 8.74
C ARG A 335 13.23 -2.52 8.23
N GLN A 336 14.42 -2.41 7.66
CA GLN A 336 15.20 -3.59 7.27
C GLN A 336 15.42 -4.52 8.46
N GLY A 337 15.51 -3.96 9.69
CA GLY A 337 15.52 -4.71 10.94
C GLY A 337 14.21 -5.39 11.33
N GLU A 338 13.04 -4.87 10.93
CA GLU A 338 11.76 -5.60 11.10
C GLU A 338 11.67 -6.75 10.08
N LEU A 339 12.26 -6.58 8.89
CA LEU A 339 12.46 -7.66 7.92
C LEU A 339 13.43 -8.71 8.47
N ASP A 340 14.55 -8.30 9.06
CA ASP A 340 15.55 -9.20 9.62
C ASP A 340 15.04 -9.90 10.89
N GLU A 341 14.29 -9.24 11.77
CA GLU A 341 13.66 -9.84 12.97
C GLU A 341 12.51 -10.79 12.57
N PHE A 342 11.78 -10.48 11.50
CA PHE A 342 10.83 -11.38 10.86
C PHE A 342 11.51 -12.61 10.23
N LEU A 343 12.68 -12.44 9.59
CA LEU A 343 13.46 -13.51 8.97
C LEU A 343 14.30 -14.33 9.97
N SER A 344 14.65 -13.75 11.13
CA SER A 344 15.52 -14.38 12.12
C SER A 344 14.79 -14.95 13.33
N SER A 345 13.45 -14.86 13.38
CA SER A 345 12.65 -15.59 14.36
C SER A 345 12.62 -17.09 14.04
N GLU A 346 13.72 -17.78 14.36
CA GLU A 346 13.76 -19.23 14.48
C GLU A 346 12.94 -19.64 15.72
N GLY A 347 11.75 -20.17 15.44
CA GLY A 347 10.93 -20.98 16.36
C GLY A 347 10.24 -22.08 15.58
#